data_AF-A0A8X8WH63-F1
#
_entry.id   AF-A0A8X8WH63-F1
#
_cell.length_a   1.000
_cell.length_b   1.000
_cell.length_c   1.000
_cell.angle_alpha   90.00
_cell.angle_beta   90.00
_cell.angle_gamma   90.00
#
_symmetry.space_group_name_H-M   'P 1'
#
loop_
_entity.id
_entity.type
_entity.pdbx_description
1 polymer ?
#
loop_
_entity_poly.entity_id
_entity_poly.type
_entity_poly.pdbx_seq_one_letter_code
_entity_poly.pdbx_strand_id
1 'polypeptide(L)'
;MMAKNRVVSVEKLVEVKREFGFPNDFLVRIVSTHPEYFRLHGLPGEGQSYLELVSCNEEFGKSVIERRAEEESRLMGINVRPAFEWKLPPGFFFKKEMREWVRDWMELPYISPYEDVSHLDPASPEMEKRMVGVFHELLSLSIYKRVPVPILGKVCEDFRYSNGFTSVFTRHSGIFYMSLKGGIQTTMLREAYKGEELVDLDPLCEIKNKFVEMLEVGWRERAEKLRMRRGGVGKDMEILAARNKELRCDEQNTEKLAE
;
A
#
# COMPACT_ATOMS: atom_id res chain seq x y z
N MET A 1 -6.95 -12.02 19.48
CA MET A 1 -6.96 -10.86 18.57
C MET A 1 -5.55 -10.38 18.27
N MET A 2 -5.19 -10.48 16.98
CA MET A 2 -3.88 -10.36 16.32
C MET A 2 -2.62 -10.35 17.22
N ALA A 3 -2.36 -9.27 17.99
CA ALA A 3 -1.17 -9.09 18.81
C ALA A 3 -1.19 -9.90 20.12
N LYS A 4 -0.01 -10.35 20.56
CA LYS A 4 0.13 -11.01 21.86
C LYS A 4 -0.35 -10.06 22.97
N ASN A 5 -1.15 -10.58 23.89
CA ASN A 5 -1.73 -9.83 25.02
C ASN A 5 -2.59 -8.62 24.61
N ARG A 6 -3.00 -8.47 23.34
CA ARG A 6 -3.78 -7.33 22.83
C ARG A 6 -3.06 -5.97 22.98
N VAL A 7 -1.74 -6.00 22.96
CA VAL A 7 -0.89 -4.81 23.11
C VAL A 7 0.02 -4.67 21.90
N VAL A 8 0.20 -3.44 21.41
CA VAL A 8 1.12 -3.12 20.30
C VAL A 8 2.01 -1.93 20.70
N SER A 9 3.28 -1.95 20.30
CA SER A 9 4.18 -0.81 20.49
C SER A 9 3.72 0.40 19.68
N VAL A 10 3.70 1.55 20.35
CA VAL A 10 3.33 2.82 19.71
C VAL A 10 4.37 3.24 18.69
N GLU A 11 5.65 2.99 18.96
CA GLU A 11 6.74 3.30 18.03
C GLU A 11 6.56 2.55 16.71
N LYS A 12 6.23 1.25 16.78
CA LYS A 12 5.93 0.42 15.60
C LYS A 12 4.71 0.93 14.84
N LEU A 13 3.64 1.32 15.55
CA LEU A 13 2.44 1.91 14.92
C LEU A 13 2.76 3.22 14.19
N VAL A 14 3.61 4.07 14.77
CA VAL A 14 4.04 5.34 14.16
C VAL A 14 4.88 5.09 12.91
N GLU A 15 5.70 4.05 12.88
CA GLU A 15 6.48 3.70 11.68
C GLU A 15 5.58 3.22 10.52
N VAL A 16 4.53 2.47 10.82
CA VAL A 16 3.62 1.93 9.79
C VAL A 16 2.48 2.87 9.41
N LYS A 17 2.31 3.99 10.13
CA LYS A 17 1.17 4.91 10.00
C LYS A 17 0.87 5.34 8.57
N ARG A 18 1.91 5.48 7.73
CA ARG A 18 1.78 5.90 6.33
C ARG A 18 1.18 4.83 5.43
N GLU A 19 1.43 3.56 5.73
CA GLU A 19 0.88 2.43 4.95
C GLU A 19 -0.61 2.24 5.24
N PHE A 20 -1.04 2.53 6.47
CA PHE A 20 -2.43 2.41 6.94
C PHE A 20 -3.24 3.73 6.91
N GLY A 21 -2.61 4.85 6.53
CA GLY A 21 -3.30 6.13 6.39
C GLY A 21 -3.66 6.81 7.71
N PHE A 22 -2.98 6.48 8.80
CA PHE A 22 -3.26 7.13 10.08
C PHE A 22 -2.82 8.59 10.10
N PRO A 23 -3.64 9.50 10.66
CA PRO A 23 -3.27 10.90 10.80
C PRO A 23 -2.13 11.06 11.82
N ASN A 24 -1.44 12.20 11.81
CA ASN A 24 -0.29 12.41 12.71
C ASN A 24 -0.67 12.41 14.20
N ASP A 25 -1.91 12.76 14.52
CA ASP A 25 -2.48 12.83 15.86
C ASP A 25 -3.35 11.61 16.21
N PHE A 26 -3.23 10.50 15.45
CA PHE A 26 -4.11 9.34 15.58
C PHE A 26 -4.18 8.77 16.99
N LEU A 27 -3.06 8.71 17.72
CA LEU A 27 -3.01 8.19 19.09
C LEU A 27 -3.83 9.05 20.05
N VAL A 28 -3.70 10.38 19.95
CA VAL A 28 -4.44 11.30 20.81
C VAL A 28 -5.93 11.20 20.51
N ARG A 29 -6.28 11.18 19.22
CA ARG A 29 -7.68 11.08 18.80
C ARG A 29 -8.32 9.76 19.20
N ILE A 30 -7.67 8.63 18.94
CA ILE A 30 -8.28 7.32 19.15
C ILE A 30 -8.47 7.03 20.63
N VAL A 31 -7.49 7.39 21.47
CA VAL A 31 -7.58 7.19 22.92
C VAL A 31 -8.61 8.14 23.56
N SER A 32 -8.72 9.38 23.08
CA SER A 32 -9.70 10.33 23.63
C SER A 32 -11.13 10.08 23.15
N THR A 33 -11.30 9.64 21.90
CA THR A 33 -12.63 9.39 21.30
C THR A 33 -13.18 8.03 21.72
N HIS A 34 -12.31 7.05 21.95
CA HIS A 34 -12.68 5.66 22.24
C HIS A 34 -11.95 5.10 23.47
N PRO A 35 -12.08 5.73 24.66
CA PRO A 35 -11.45 5.27 25.89
C PRO A 35 -11.95 3.89 26.35
N GLU A 36 -13.13 3.46 25.89
CA GLU A 36 -13.71 2.14 26.14
C GLU A 36 -12.95 1.00 25.42
N TYR A 37 -12.35 1.30 24.26
CA TYR A 37 -11.64 0.32 23.45
C TYR A 37 -10.13 0.40 23.67
N PHE A 38 -9.57 1.60 23.83
CA PHE A 38 -8.12 1.80 23.82
C PHE A 38 -7.61 2.41 25.12
N ARG A 39 -6.51 1.84 25.62
CA ARG A 39 -5.75 2.40 26.74
C ARG A 39 -4.29 2.58 26.35
N LEU A 40 -3.76 3.77 26.58
CA LEU A 40 -2.35 4.06 26.37
C LEU A 40 -1.57 3.80 27.66
N HIS A 41 -0.51 3.01 27.57
CA HIS A 41 0.45 2.77 28.64
C HIS A 41 1.79 3.42 28.29
N GLY A 42 2.45 4.00 29.30
CA GLY A 42 3.73 4.68 29.13
C GLY A 42 3.59 6.15 28.70
N LEU A 43 4.70 6.89 28.77
CA LEU A 43 4.79 8.28 28.33
C LEU A 43 5.28 8.33 26.86
N PRO A 44 4.57 9.04 25.97
CA PRO A 44 5.01 9.22 24.59
C PRO A 44 6.41 9.85 24.54
N GLY A 45 7.37 9.16 23.90
CA GLY A 45 8.74 9.66 23.72
C GLY A 45 9.82 9.00 24.59
N GLU A 46 9.44 8.18 25.57
CA GLU A 46 10.40 7.41 26.39
C GLU A 46 10.75 6.03 25.78
N GLY A 47 10.20 5.70 24.61
CA GLY A 47 10.51 4.47 23.87
C GLY A 47 9.88 3.19 24.45
N GLN A 48 8.95 3.33 25.41
CA GLN A 48 8.21 2.24 26.04
C GLN A 48 6.70 2.55 26.09
N SER A 49 6.16 3.14 25.01
CA SER A 49 4.73 3.40 24.92
C SER A 49 3.99 2.26 24.23
N TYR A 50 2.87 1.84 24.81
CA TYR A 50 2.08 0.72 24.32
C TYR A 50 0.60 1.07 24.23
N LEU A 51 -0.04 0.64 23.15
CA LEU A 51 -1.48 0.74 22.99
C LEU A 51 -2.13 -0.61 23.31
N GLU A 52 -2.93 -0.65 24.36
CA GLU A 52 -3.72 -1.79 24.78
C GLU A 52 -5.14 -1.70 24.20
N LEU A 53 -5.61 -2.81 23.63
CA LEU A 53 -7.01 -3.02 23.27
C LEU A 53 -7.75 -3.67 24.46
N VAL A 54 -8.50 -2.86 25.20
CA VAL A 54 -9.21 -3.24 26.43
C VAL A 54 -10.44 -4.08 26.11
N SER A 55 -11.26 -3.57 25.19
CA SER A 55 -12.46 -4.23 24.70
C SER A 55 -12.51 -4.10 23.17
N CYS A 56 -13.21 -5.02 22.51
CA CYS A 56 -13.39 -4.99 21.07
C CYS A 56 -14.87 -5.25 20.78
N ASN A 57 -15.48 -4.38 19.98
CA ASN A 57 -16.80 -4.64 19.42
C ASN A 57 -16.69 -5.81 18.44
N GLU A 58 -17.61 -6.76 18.52
CA GLU A 58 -17.67 -7.93 17.63
C GLU A 58 -17.74 -7.53 16.15
N GLU A 59 -18.34 -6.39 15.82
CA GLU A 59 -18.39 -5.87 14.45
C GLU A 59 -17.00 -5.50 13.90
N PHE A 60 -16.09 -5.01 14.75
CA PHE A 60 -14.70 -4.70 14.34
C PHE A 60 -13.81 -5.94 14.33
N GLY A 61 -14.28 -7.05 14.93
CA GLY A 61 -13.56 -8.32 15.03
C GLY A 61 -13.77 -9.26 13.85
N LYS A 62 -14.35 -8.80 12.73
CA LYS A 62 -14.59 -9.60 11.52
C LYS A 62 -13.58 -9.24 10.44
N SER A 63 -12.89 -10.24 9.91
CA SER A 63 -11.95 -10.03 8.81
C SER A 63 -12.66 -9.67 7.51
N VAL A 64 -11.90 -9.12 6.55
CA VAL A 64 -12.39 -8.84 5.20
C VAL A 64 -12.94 -10.11 4.52
N ILE A 65 -12.35 -11.27 4.80
CA ILE A 65 -12.80 -12.56 4.25
C ILE A 65 -14.12 -13.01 4.89
N GLU A 66 -14.26 -12.85 6.21
CA GLU A 66 -15.50 -13.15 6.92
C GLU A 66 -16.63 -12.25 6.44
N ARG A 67 -16.38 -10.94 6.33
CA ARG A 67 -17.36 -9.96 5.83
C ARG A 67 -17.81 -10.27 4.41
N ARG A 68 -16.86 -10.63 3.52
CA ARG A 68 -17.19 -11.05 2.15
C ARG A 68 -18.12 -12.26 2.14
N ALA A 69 -17.80 -13.28 2.94
CA ALA A 69 -18.62 -14.49 3.02
C ALA A 69 -20.01 -14.22 3.61
N GLU A 70 -20.13 -13.34 4.60
CA GLU A 70 -21.43 -12.92 5.15
C GLU A 70 -22.28 -12.17 4.11
N GLU A 71 -21.66 -11.27 3.34
CA GLU A 71 -22.31 -10.53 2.26
C GLU A 71 -22.79 -11.46 1.13
N GLU A 72 -21.94 -12.39 0.69
CA GLU A 72 -22.31 -13.42 -0.29
C GLU A 72 -23.42 -14.33 0.24
N SER A 73 -23.36 -14.71 1.51
CA SER A 73 -24.40 -15.52 2.15
C SER A 73 -25.75 -14.82 2.13
N ARG A 74 -25.76 -13.51 2.44
CA ARG A 74 -26.96 -12.68 2.40
C ARG A 74 -27.53 -12.54 0.98
N LEU A 75 -26.67 -12.43 -0.02
CA LEU A 75 -27.08 -12.28 -1.42
C LEU A 75 -27.62 -13.58 -2.03
N MET A 76 -26.99 -14.72 -1.71
CA MET A 76 -27.36 -16.02 -2.27
C MET A 76 -28.41 -16.78 -1.43
N GLY A 77 -28.64 -16.36 -0.18
CA GLY A 77 -29.55 -17.04 0.75
C GLY A 77 -29.03 -18.38 1.27
N ILE A 78 -27.72 -18.65 1.12
CA ILE A 78 -27.05 -19.87 1.59
C ILE A 78 -25.89 -19.50 2.51
N ASN A 79 -25.50 -20.40 3.42
CA ASN A 79 -24.34 -20.16 4.28
C ASN A 79 -23.05 -20.41 3.52
N VAL A 80 -22.36 -19.34 3.12
CA VAL A 80 -21.06 -19.38 2.44
C VAL A 80 -19.95 -19.40 3.49
N ARG A 81 -19.01 -20.33 3.34
CA ARG A 81 -17.84 -20.42 4.24
C ARG A 81 -16.79 -19.37 3.85
N PRO A 82 -16.18 -18.67 4.82
CA PRO A 82 -15.03 -17.81 4.55
C PRO A 82 -13.90 -18.59 3.88
N ALA A 83 -13.43 -18.10 2.73
CA ALA A 83 -12.37 -18.72 1.95
C ALA A 83 -11.50 -17.68 1.25
N PHE A 84 -10.22 -17.99 1.07
CA PHE A 84 -9.30 -17.12 0.34
C PHE A 84 -9.62 -17.15 -1.15
N GLU A 85 -9.56 -15.98 -1.79
CA GLU A 85 -9.50 -15.95 -3.25
C GLU A 85 -8.09 -16.34 -3.70
N TRP A 86 -8.00 -17.38 -4.52
CA TRP A 86 -6.73 -17.90 -5.01
C TRP A 86 -6.70 -17.80 -6.53
N LYS A 87 -5.81 -16.95 -7.07
CA LYS A 87 -5.67 -16.69 -8.51
C LYS A 87 -4.20 -16.72 -8.91
N LEU A 88 -3.88 -17.53 -9.91
CA LEU A 88 -2.57 -17.51 -10.55
C LEU A 88 -2.55 -16.63 -11.79
N PRO A 89 -1.42 -15.99 -12.11
CA PRO A 89 -1.24 -15.32 -13.39
C PRO A 89 -1.45 -16.29 -14.55
N PRO A 90 -2.00 -15.83 -15.68
CA PRO A 90 -2.08 -16.63 -16.90
C PRO A 90 -0.72 -17.19 -17.28
N GLY A 91 -0.66 -18.50 -17.60
CA GLY A 91 0.58 -19.19 -17.98
C GLY A 91 1.43 -19.69 -16.81
N PHE A 92 1.06 -19.40 -15.56
CA PHE A 92 1.73 -19.98 -14.40
C PHE A 92 1.03 -21.29 -13.99
N PHE A 93 1.80 -22.38 -13.93
CA PHE A 93 1.29 -23.69 -13.53
C PHE A 93 2.16 -24.30 -12.45
N PHE A 94 1.52 -24.75 -11.38
CA PHE A 94 2.19 -25.58 -10.37
C PHE A 94 2.35 -27.02 -10.86
N LYS A 95 3.43 -27.66 -10.39
CA LYS A 95 3.57 -29.11 -10.41
C LYS A 95 2.38 -29.75 -9.69
N LYS A 96 2.04 -30.99 -10.08
CA LYS A 96 0.89 -31.72 -9.54
C LYS A 96 0.87 -31.76 -8.01
N GLU A 97 2.02 -32.07 -7.40
CA GLU A 97 2.20 -32.15 -5.95
C GLU A 97 1.84 -30.84 -5.23
N MET A 98 2.32 -29.71 -5.74
CA MET A 98 2.03 -28.39 -5.16
C MET A 98 0.54 -28.03 -5.34
N ARG A 99 -0.09 -28.44 -6.43
CA ARG A 99 -1.54 -28.24 -6.64
C ARG A 99 -2.38 -29.03 -5.64
N GLU A 100 -2.01 -30.30 -5.41
CA GLU A 100 -2.66 -31.15 -4.40
C GLU A 100 -2.46 -30.56 -3.00
N TRP A 101 -1.25 -30.12 -2.66
CA TRP A 101 -0.98 -29.44 -1.41
C TRP A 101 -1.82 -28.16 -1.22
N VAL A 102 -1.92 -27.29 -2.25
CA VAL A 102 -2.75 -26.08 -2.19
C VAL A 102 -4.22 -26.44 -2.00
N ARG A 103 -4.72 -27.46 -2.70
CA ARG A 103 -6.10 -27.93 -2.53
C ARG A 103 -6.34 -28.37 -1.09
N ASP A 104 -5.49 -29.23 -0.55
CA ASP A 104 -5.64 -29.77 0.81
C ASP A 104 -5.51 -28.64 1.86
N TRP A 105 -4.62 -27.67 1.63
CA TRP A 105 -4.52 -26.46 2.46
C TRP A 105 -5.75 -25.55 2.35
N MET A 106 -6.36 -25.43 1.17
CA MET A 106 -7.58 -24.63 0.96
C MET A 106 -8.78 -25.21 1.70
N GLU A 107 -8.89 -26.53 1.79
CA GLU A 107 -9.94 -27.25 2.53
C GLU A 107 -9.86 -27.07 4.06
N LEU A 108 -8.71 -26.65 4.59
CA LEU A 108 -8.61 -26.32 6.01
C LEU A 108 -9.60 -25.19 6.37
N PRO A 109 -10.29 -25.31 7.52
CA PRO A 109 -11.18 -24.26 7.99
C PRO A 109 -10.47 -22.90 8.07
N TYR A 110 -11.15 -21.84 7.64
CA TYR A 110 -10.66 -20.50 7.86
C TYR A 110 -10.64 -20.19 9.36
N ILE A 111 -9.54 -19.60 9.82
CA ILE A 111 -9.36 -19.18 11.21
C ILE A 111 -9.23 -17.67 11.20
N SER A 112 -10.08 -16.99 11.96
CA SER A 112 -10.09 -15.53 11.98
C SER A 112 -8.77 -14.98 12.53
N PRO A 113 -8.21 -13.90 11.92
CA PRO A 113 -7.08 -13.14 12.47
C PRO A 113 -7.31 -12.70 13.93
N TYR A 114 -8.58 -12.48 14.27
CA TYR A 114 -9.02 -11.96 15.55
C TYR A 114 -9.24 -13.05 16.61
N GLU A 115 -9.35 -14.31 16.21
CA GLU A 115 -9.55 -15.44 17.12
C GLU A 115 -8.34 -15.68 18.05
N ASP A 116 -8.59 -16.30 19.20
CA ASP A 116 -7.54 -16.74 20.11
C ASP A 116 -7.06 -18.15 19.75
N VAL A 117 -5.83 -18.22 19.25
CA VAL A 117 -5.18 -19.46 18.82
C VAL A 117 -4.08 -19.93 19.77
N SER A 118 -4.13 -19.50 21.03
CA SER A 118 -3.12 -19.89 22.03
C SER A 118 -3.03 -21.40 22.26
N HIS A 119 -4.05 -22.15 21.84
CA HIS A 119 -4.13 -23.61 21.92
C HIS A 119 -3.52 -24.35 20.71
N LEU A 120 -3.23 -23.66 19.61
CA LEU A 120 -2.66 -24.27 18.40
C LEU A 120 -1.14 -24.36 18.47
N ASP A 121 -0.58 -25.42 17.91
CA ASP A 121 0.88 -25.55 17.73
C ASP A 121 1.37 -24.51 16.69
N PRO A 122 2.37 -23.68 17.03
CA PRO A 122 2.97 -22.74 16.07
C PRO A 122 3.45 -23.35 14.76
N ALA A 123 3.77 -24.65 14.73
CA ALA A 123 4.20 -25.37 13.53
C ALA A 123 3.06 -26.04 12.74
N SER A 124 1.80 -25.89 13.19
CA SER A 124 0.67 -26.59 12.57
C SER A 124 0.20 -25.93 11.25
N PRO A 125 -0.40 -26.70 10.32
CA PRO A 125 -1.01 -26.15 9.11
C PRO A 125 -2.10 -25.10 9.40
N GLU A 126 -2.83 -25.24 10.50
CA GLU A 126 -3.84 -24.31 10.98
C GLU A 126 -3.21 -22.96 11.39
N MET A 127 -2.05 -22.98 12.06
CA MET A 127 -1.32 -21.75 12.37
C MET A 127 -0.84 -21.05 11.09
N GLU A 128 -0.38 -21.82 10.09
CA GLU A 128 -0.04 -21.26 8.78
C GLU A 128 -1.27 -20.66 8.08
N LYS A 129 -2.42 -21.33 8.13
CA LYS A 129 -3.71 -20.84 7.61
C LYS A 129 -4.10 -19.50 8.24
N ARG A 130 -3.99 -19.40 9.56
CA ARG A 130 -4.23 -18.14 10.30
C ARG A 130 -3.20 -17.07 9.96
N MET A 131 -1.92 -17.43 9.82
CA MET A 131 -0.87 -16.48 9.46
C MET A 131 -1.15 -15.83 8.11
N VAL A 132 -1.59 -16.62 7.12
CA VAL A 132 -2.06 -16.11 5.82
C VAL A 132 -3.27 -15.20 6.01
N GLY A 133 -4.23 -15.56 6.87
CA GLY A 133 -5.36 -14.71 7.22
C GLY A 133 -4.94 -13.36 7.83
N VAL A 134 -3.99 -13.35 8.76
CA VAL A 134 -3.46 -12.14 9.39
C VAL A 134 -2.77 -11.24 8.37
N PHE A 135 -1.93 -11.79 7.50
CA PHE A 135 -1.31 -10.99 6.43
C PHE A 135 -2.32 -10.48 5.42
N HIS A 136 -3.33 -11.29 5.09
CA HIS A 136 -4.40 -10.86 4.22
C HIS A 136 -5.15 -9.67 4.81
N GLU A 137 -5.49 -9.73 6.10
CA GLU A 137 -6.17 -8.64 6.80
C GLU A 137 -5.28 -7.38 6.88
N LEU A 138 -4.02 -7.50 7.29
CA LEU A 138 -3.09 -6.37 7.37
C LEU A 138 -2.90 -5.68 6.03
N LEU A 139 -2.73 -6.44 4.95
CA LEU A 139 -2.66 -5.86 3.62
C LEU A 139 -3.99 -5.24 3.24
N SER A 140 -5.12 -5.87 3.54
CA SER A 140 -6.45 -5.33 3.25
C SER A 140 -6.72 -3.99 3.94
N LEU A 141 -6.15 -3.77 5.13
CA LEU A 141 -6.25 -2.51 5.87
C LEU A 141 -5.29 -1.41 5.36
N SER A 142 -4.26 -1.77 4.58
CA SER A 142 -3.33 -0.79 4.01
C SER A 142 -3.98 -0.02 2.84
N ILE A 143 -3.61 1.25 2.67
CA ILE A 143 -4.18 2.15 1.65
C ILE A 143 -4.04 1.56 0.24
N TYR A 144 -2.87 1.01 -0.06
CA TYR A 144 -2.54 0.46 -1.38
C TYR A 144 -2.68 -1.07 -1.42
N LYS A 145 -3.26 -1.72 -0.41
CA LYS A 145 -3.33 -3.20 -0.35
C LYS A 145 -1.97 -3.89 -0.52
N ARG A 146 -0.89 -3.19 -0.13
CA ARG A 146 0.52 -3.60 -0.26
C ARG A 146 1.34 -2.95 0.84
N VAL A 147 2.35 -3.66 1.33
CA VAL A 147 3.26 -3.17 2.37
C VAL A 147 4.67 -3.72 2.12
N PRO A 148 5.73 -2.91 2.31
CA PRO A 148 7.10 -3.40 2.31
C PRO A 148 7.34 -4.49 3.36
N VAL A 149 7.99 -5.59 2.96
CA VAL A 149 8.28 -6.73 3.84
C VAL A 149 9.04 -6.33 5.11
N PRO A 150 10.06 -5.44 5.07
CA PRO A 150 10.73 -4.98 6.28
C PRO A 150 9.80 -4.26 7.27
N ILE A 151 8.78 -3.57 6.77
CA ILE A 151 7.78 -2.88 7.61
C ILE A 151 6.86 -3.93 8.26
N LEU A 152 6.38 -4.92 7.49
CA LEU A 152 5.60 -6.03 8.04
C LEU A 152 6.37 -6.79 9.12
N GLY A 153 7.67 -7.04 8.92
CA GLY A 153 8.51 -7.75 9.89
C GLY A 153 8.49 -7.13 11.29
N LYS A 154 8.58 -5.80 11.38
CA LYS A 154 8.55 -5.08 12.66
C LYS A 154 7.25 -5.28 13.42
N VAL A 155 6.11 -5.22 12.72
CA VAL A 155 4.78 -5.45 13.33
C VAL A 155 4.59 -6.93 13.68
N CYS A 156 5.13 -7.84 12.87
CA CYS A 156 4.98 -9.29 13.05
C CYS A 156 5.70 -9.87 14.26
N GLU A 157 6.75 -9.22 14.76
CA GLU A 157 7.36 -9.57 16.05
C GLU A 157 6.31 -9.62 17.18
N ASP A 158 5.28 -8.77 17.11
CA ASP A 158 4.21 -8.71 18.12
C ASP A 158 3.15 -9.81 17.91
N PHE A 159 3.15 -10.49 16.74
CA PHE A 159 2.17 -11.50 16.32
C PHE A 159 2.64 -12.97 16.50
N ARG A 160 3.78 -13.22 17.17
CA ARG A 160 4.35 -14.56 17.46
C ARG A 160 4.81 -15.35 16.23
N TYR A 161 5.07 -14.68 15.10
CA TYR A 161 5.55 -15.36 13.89
C TYR A 161 7.07 -15.45 13.85
N SER A 162 7.59 -16.55 13.26
CA SER A 162 9.02 -16.75 13.12
C SER A 162 9.64 -15.79 12.08
N ASN A 163 10.95 -15.60 12.15
CA ASN A 163 11.73 -14.81 11.18
C ASN A 163 11.59 -15.31 9.72
N GLY A 164 10.97 -16.48 9.50
CA GLY A 164 10.70 -17.09 8.20
C GLY A 164 9.34 -16.75 7.59
N PHE A 165 8.58 -15.79 8.12
CA PHE A 165 7.25 -15.43 7.62
C PHE A 165 7.22 -15.04 6.13
N THR A 166 8.35 -14.56 5.60
CA THR A 166 8.48 -14.20 4.18
C THR A 166 8.26 -15.38 3.23
N SER A 167 8.53 -16.61 3.69
CA SER A 167 8.26 -17.84 2.93
C SER A 167 6.77 -18.07 2.68
N VAL A 168 5.89 -17.51 3.52
CA VAL A 168 4.43 -17.59 3.33
C VAL A 168 4.02 -16.85 2.05
N PHE A 169 4.64 -15.70 1.75
CA PHE A 169 4.29 -14.94 0.54
C PHE A 169 4.67 -15.65 -0.74
N THR A 170 5.77 -16.42 -0.75
CA THR A 170 6.19 -17.18 -1.92
C THR A 170 5.42 -18.49 -2.05
N ARG A 171 5.13 -19.17 -0.93
CA ARG A 171 4.36 -20.42 -0.90
C ARG A 171 2.89 -20.20 -1.28
N HIS A 172 2.29 -19.12 -0.79
CA HIS A 172 0.91 -18.72 -1.07
C HIS A 172 0.82 -17.68 -2.19
N SER A 173 1.57 -17.92 -3.27
CA SER A 173 1.68 -16.98 -4.39
C SER A 173 0.42 -16.86 -5.25
N GLY A 174 -0.65 -17.60 -4.95
CA GLY A 174 -1.98 -17.37 -5.53
C GLY A 174 -2.83 -16.35 -4.77
N ILE A 175 -2.44 -16.01 -3.54
CA ILE A 175 -3.10 -14.99 -2.69
C ILE A 175 -2.24 -13.72 -2.68
N PHE A 176 -0.93 -13.90 -2.48
CA PHE A 176 0.02 -12.81 -2.42
C PHE A 176 0.85 -12.70 -3.69
N TYR A 177 1.27 -11.48 -3.99
CA TYR A 177 2.32 -11.21 -4.94
C TYR A 177 3.45 -10.46 -4.23
N MET A 178 4.69 -10.90 -4.44
CA MET A 178 5.87 -10.24 -3.90
C MET A 178 6.67 -9.65 -5.05
N SER A 179 6.83 -8.33 -5.00
CA SER A 179 7.63 -7.57 -5.96
C SER A 179 8.98 -7.19 -5.35
N LEU A 180 10.02 -7.14 -6.17
CA LEU A 180 11.32 -6.59 -5.80
C LEU A 180 11.57 -5.36 -6.67
N LYS A 181 11.40 -4.16 -6.09
CA LYS A 181 11.61 -2.89 -6.81
C LYS A 181 12.60 -2.03 -6.02
N GLY A 182 13.67 -1.59 -6.68
CA GLY A 182 14.69 -0.75 -6.05
C GLY A 182 15.36 -1.39 -4.83
N GLY A 183 15.49 -2.72 -4.81
CA GLY A 183 16.05 -3.46 -3.66
C GLY A 183 15.09 -3.69 -2.50
N ILE A 184 13.84 -3.20 -2.58
CA ILE A 184 12.84 -3.35 -1.54
C ILE A 184 11.84 -4.43 -1.96
N GLN A 185 11.71 -5.47 -1.13
CA GLN A 185 10.65 -6.47 -1.26
C GLN A 185 9.33 -5.89 -0.75
N THR A 186 8.30 -5.89 -1.58
CA THR A 186 6.96 -5.42 -1.24
C THR A 186 5.95 -6.51 -1.53
N THR A 187 5.16 -6.87 -0.52
CA THR A 187 4.06 -7.85 -0.65
C THR A 187 2.77 -7.10 -0.91
N MET A 188 1.91 -7.63 -1.78
CA MET A 188 0.59 -7.11 -2.08
C MET A 188 -0.43 -8.24 -2.22
N LEU A 189 -1.71 -7.91 -2.02
CA LEU A 189 -2.83 -8.82 -2.29
C LEU A 189 -3.07 -8.93 -3.78
N ARG A 190 -3.22 -10.15 -4.31
CA ARG A 190 -3.54 -10.32 -5.73
C ARG A 190 -4.96 -9.92 -6.08
N GLU A 191 -5.90 -10.32 -5.24
CA GLU A 191 -7.33 -10.01 -5.43
C GLU A 191 -7.62 -8.50 -5.46
N ALA A 192 -6.75 -7.70 -4.82
CA ALA A 192 -6.89 -6.26 -4.77
C ALA A 192 -6.51 -5.56 -6.09
N TYR A 193 -5.90 -6.27 -7.05
CA TYR A 193 -5.35 -5.67 -8.26
C TYR A 193 -5.86 -6.34 -9.53
N LYS A 194 -6.20 -5.52 -10.53
CA LYS A 194 -6.48 -5.96 -11.90
C LYS A 194 -5.40 -5.38 -12.82
N GLY A 195 -4.33 -6.17 -13.02
CA GLY A 195 -3.14 -5.67 -13.69
C GLY A 195 -2.38 -4.70 -12.79
N GLU A 196 -2.24 -3.45 -13.22
CA GLU A 196 -1.57 -2.39 -12.44
C GLU A 196 -2.55 -1.55 -11.62
N GLU A 197 -3.85 -1.72 -11.83
CA GLU A 197 -4.91 -0.92 -11.20
C GLU A 197 -5.41 -1.59 -9.92
N LEU A 198 -5.61 -0.77 -8.88
CA LEU A 198 -6.21 -1.19 -7.62
C LEU A 198 -7.74 -1.25 -7.79
N VAL A 199 -8.35 -2.38 -7.45
CA VAL A 199 -9.78 -2.63 -7.64
C VAL A 199 -10.63 -1.77 -6.71
N ASP A 200 -10.22 -1.67 -5.44
CA ASP A 200 -10.86 -0.86 -4.41
C ASP A 200 -9.94 0.30 -4.06
N LEU A 201 -10.23 1.48 -4.62
CA LEU A 201 -9.41 2.67 -4.48
C LEU A 201 -9.80 3.45 -3.22
N ASP A 202 -8.88 3.53 -2.26
CA ASP A 202 -9.09 4.31 -1.05
C ASP A 202 -9.31 5.81 -1.37
N PRO A 203 -10.22 6.52 -0.68
CA PRO A 203 -10.44 7.96 -0.90
C PRO A 203 -9.17 8.82 -0.80
N LEU A 204 -8.20 8.44 0.04
CA LEU A 204 -6.90 9.13 0.12
C LEU A 204 -6.09 8.95 -1.17
N CYS A 205 -6.20 7.79 -1.82
CA CYS A 205 -5.60 7.57 -3.14
C CYS A 205 -6.27 8.45 -4.20
N GLU A 206 -7.59 8.56 -4.19
CA GLU A 206 -8.31 9.44 -5.14
C GLU A 206 -7.88 10.90 -5.01
N ILE A 207 -7.82 11.41 -3.77
CA ILE A 207 -7.37 12.79 -3.49
C ILE A 207 -5.94 13.00 -3.97
N LYS A 208 -5.05 12.03 -3.69
CA LYS A 208 -3.66 12.09 -4.15
C LYS A 208 -3.57 12.08 -5.66
N ASN A 209 -4.35 11.25 -6.35
CA ASN A 209 -4.35 11.18 -7.82
C ASN A 209 -4.79 12.51 -8.44
N LYS A 210 -5.86 13.12 -7.92
CA LYS A 210 -6.30 14.47 -8.32
C LYS A 210 -5.22 15.52 -8.10
N PHE A 211 -4.48 15.42 -6.99
CA PHE A 211 -3.38 16.34 -6.71
C PHE A 211 -2.23 16.18 -7.70
N VAL A 212 -1.86 14.94 -8.04
CA VAL A 212 -0.84 14.66 -9.06
C VAL A 212 -1.27 15.20 -10.42
N GLU A 213 -2.52 14.98 -10.82
CA GLU A 213 -3.07 15.51 -12.08
C GLU A 213 -2.98 17.05 -12.15
N MET A 214 -3.34 17.74 -11.06
CA MET A 214 -3.20 19.21 -10.98
C MET A 214 -1.74 19.66 -11.08
N LEU A 215 -0.79 18.93 -10.47
CA LEU A 215 0.64 19.24 -10.59
C LEU A 215 1.14 19.07 -12.02
N GLU A 216 0.70 18.02 -12.73
CA GLU A 216 1.07 17.78 -14.13
C GLU A 216 0.56 18.89 -15.06
N VAL A 217 -0.67 19.39 -14.83
CA VAL A 217 -1.19 20.57 -15.53
C VAL A 217 -0.27 21.78 -15.28
N GLY A 218 0.05 22.08 -14.03
CA GLY A 218 0.92 23.21 -13.69
C GLY A 218 2.33 23.08 -14.29
N TRP A 219 2.88 21.86 -14.35
CA TRP A 219 4.17 21.60 -14.98
C TRP A 219 4.12 21.79 -16.50
N ARG A 220 3.06 21.35 -17.17
CA ARG A 220 2.85 21.57 -18.61
C ARG A 220 2.78 23.06 -18.94
N GLU A 221 1.96 23.82 -18.21
CA GLU A 221 1.86 25.27 -18.40
C GLU A 221 3.21 25.98 -18.19
N ARG A 222 3.95 25.58 -17.16
CA ARG A 222 5.29 26.13 -16.90
C ARG A 222 6.26 25.81 -18.04
N ALA A 223 6.24 24.57 -18.53
CA ALA A 223 7.08 24.15 -19.64
C ALA A 223 6.74 24.91 -20.93
N GLU A 224 5.47 25.16 -21.20
CA GLU A 224 4.99 25.95 -22.33
C GLU A 224 5.41 27.42 -22.21
N LYS A 225 5.23 28.05 -21.05
CA LYS A 225 5.71 29.42 -20.80
C LYS A 225 7.23 29.54 -21.01
N LEU A 226 8.00 28.55 -20.56
CA LEU A 226 9.45 28.51 -20.77
C LEU A 226 9.83 28.30 -22.25
N ARG A 227 9.05 27.52 -23.00
CA ARG A 227 9.22 27.37 -24.46
C ARG A 227 8.93 28.67 -25.20
N MET A 228 7.82 29.33 -24.87
CA MET A 228 7.44 30.61 -25.46
C MET A 228 8.45 31.71 -25.15
N ARG A 229 8.98 31.77 -23.91
CA ARG A 229 10.03 32.73 -23.54
C ARG A 229 11.33 32.47 -24.29
N ARG A 230 11.73 31.20 -24.48
CA ARG A 230 12.91 30.86 -25.31
C ARG A 230 12.70 31.18 -26.79
N GLY A 231 11.51 30.92 -27.32
CA GLY A 231 11.14 31.26 -28.70
C GLY A 231 11.09 32.77 -28.96
N GLY A 232 10.60 33.55 -27.98
CA GLY A 232 10.61 35.02 -28.02
C GLY A 232 12.04 35.57 -28.01
N VAL A 233 12.88 35.11 -27.08
CA VAL A 233 14.30 35.50 -27.03
C VAL A 233 15.04 35.11 -28.32
N GLY A 234 14.73 33.95 -28.92
CA GLY A 234 15.30 33.54 -30.20
C GLY A 234 14.90 34.46 -31.35
N LYS A 235 13.61 34.80 -31.46
CA LYS A 235 13.10 35.74 -32.48
C LYS A 235 13.66 37.14 -32.29
N ASP A 236 13.75 37.63 -31.06
CA ASP A 236 14.33 38.94 -30.75
C ASP A 236 15.81 38.98 -31.16
N MET A 237 16.55 37.89 -30.93
CA MET A 237 17.95 37.77 -31.35
C MET A 237 18.10 37.71 -32.88
N GLU A 238 17.21 37.01 -33.58
CA GLU A 238 17.16 36.98 -35.05
C GLU A 238 16.85 38.36 -35.65
N ILE A 239 15.89 39.08 -35.07
CA ILE A 239 15.54 40.45 -35.49
C ILE A 239 16.72 41.39 -35.27
N LEU A 240 17.42 41.29 -34.12
CA LEU A 240 18.61 42.08 -33.83
C LEU A 240 19.74 41.77 -34.82
N ALA A 241 19.94 40.49 -35.14
CA ALA A 241 20.96 40.05 -36.08
C ALA A 241 20.66 40.53 -37.51
N ALA A 242 19.40 40.48 -37.94
CA ALA A 242 18.97 41.00 -39.25
C ALA A 242 19.19 42.52 -39.35
N ARG A 243 18.79 43.28 -38.31
CA ARG A 243 18.98 44.74 -38.27
C ARG A 243 20.46 45.15 -38.26
N ASN A 244 21.32 44.42 -37.55
CA ASN A 244 22.77 44.64 -37.59
C ASN A 244 23.37 44.32 -38.97
N LYS A 245 22.77 43.40 -39.73
CA LYS A 245 23.21 43.04 -41.08
C LYS A 245 22.84 44.12 -42.10
N GLU A 246 21.65 44.71 -41.97
CA GLU A 246 21.21 45.87 -42.76
C GLU A 246 22.09 47.10 -42.51
N LEU A 247 22.37 47.43 -41.25
CA LEU A 247 23.26 48.54 -40.88
C LEU A 247 24.67 48.39 -41.48
N ARG A 248 25.23 47.17 -41.49
CA ARG A 248 26.52 46.88 -42.11
C ARG A 248 26.51 46.98 -43.64
N CYS A 249 25.37 46.71 -44.28
CA CYS A 249 25.23 46.87 -45.73
C CYS A 249 25.08 48.34 -46.13
N ASP A 250 24.40 49.15 -45.31
CA ASP A 250 24.27 50.59 -45.55
C ASP A 250 25.62 51.32 -45.39
N GLU A 251 26.42 50.98 -44.38
CA GLU A 251 27.78 51.53 -44.20
C GLU A 251 28.68 51.24 -45.41
N GLN A 252 28.64 50.02 -45.95
CA GLN A 252 29.42 49.62 -47.14
C GLN A 252 28.94 50.27 -48.44
N ASN A 253 27.68 50.68 -48.54
CA ASN A 253 27.14 51.40 -49.68
C ASN A 253 27.47 52.90 -49.61
N THR A 254 27.50 53.50 -48.41
CA THR A 254 27.91 54.89 -48.23
C THR A 254 29.41 55.11 -48.49
N GLU A 255 30.27 54.13 -48.19
CA GLU A 255 31.70 54.22 -48.51
C GLU A 255 31.98 54.12 -50.03
N LYS A 256 31.15 53.41 -50.79
CA LYS A 256 31.30 53.28 -52.27
C LYS A 256 30.74 54.46 -53.08
N LEU A 257 29.94 55.32 -52.46
CA LEU A 257 29.39 56.54 -53.08
C LEU A 257 30.26 57.79 -52.80
N ALA A 258 31.30 57.64 -51.97
CA ALA A 258 32.24 58.70 -51.61
C ALA A 258 33.60 58.61 -52.34
N GLU A 259 33.79 57.61 -53.21
CA GLU A 259 34.86 57.52 -54.21
C GLU A 259 34.34 57.95 -55.60
#